data_AF-A0A2N6BA36-F1
#
_entry.id   AF-A0A2N6BA36-F1
#
_cell.length_a   1.000
_cell.length_b   1.000
_cell.length_c   1.000
_cell.angle_alpha   90.00
_cell.angle_beta   90.00
_cell.angle_gamma   90.00
#
_symmetry.space_group_name_H-M   'P 1'
#
loop_
_entity.id
_entity.type
_entity.pdbx_description
1 polymer ?
#
loop_
_entity_poly.entity_id
_entity_poly.type
_entity_poly.pdbx_seq_one_letter_code
_entity_poly.pdbx_strand_id
1 'polypeptide(L)'
;MSVAGLNQFVLSRHEGAAWFWKAVPAITTPSGSCAIKGNISLYDGEKIYHLPGQKYYTATAISTQRGERWFCSEAEARASGWRRALK
;
A
#
# COMPACT_ATOMS: atom_id res chain seq x y z
N MET A 1 -25.74 7.26 -21.62
CA MET A 1 -24.44 6.70 -21.18
C MET A 1 -23.75 7.81 -20.42
N SER A 2 -23.70 7.72 -19.09
CA SER A 2 -23.36 8.85 -18.21
C SER A 2 -21.94 8.69 -17.68
N VAL A 3 -21.08 9.67 -17.95
CA VAL A 3 -19.86 9.90 -17.17
C VAL A 3 -19.78 11.38 -16.81
N ALA A 4 -20.27 11.68 -15.61
CA ALA A 4 -20.04 12.94 -14.93
C ALA A 4 -18.63 12.93 -14.32
N GLY A 5 -17.95 14.09 -14.31
CA GLY A 5 -16.70 14.23 -13.57
C GLY A 5 -15.87 15.45 -13.95
N LEU A 6 -16.47 16.65 -13.94
CA LEU A 6 -15.75 17.91 -14.06
C LEU A 6 -15.21 18.36 -12.69
N ASN A 7 -14.02 18.97 -12.76
CA ASN A 7 -13.51 20.07 -11.94
C ASN A 7 -13.00 19.81 -10.51
N GLN A 8 -11.68 19.99 -10.34
CA GLN A 8 -11.20 21.23 -9.74
C GLN A 8 -9.74 21.53 -10.11
N PHE A 9 -9.57 22.61 -10.88
CA PHE A 9 -8.32 23.31 -11.17
C PHE A 9 -7.77 23.97 -9.91
N VAL A 10 -6.47 23.86 -9.65
CA VAL A 10 -5.72 24.91 -8.93
C VAL A 10 -4.51 25.28 -9.79
N LEU A 11 -4.59 26.46 -10.40
CA LEU A 11 -3.50 27.11 -11.12
C LEU A 11 -2.44 27.54 -10.11
N SER A 12 -1.24 26.99 -10.17
CA SER A 12 -0.07 27.66 -9.61
C SER A 12 1.08 27.59 -10.61
N ARG A 13 1.48 28.78 -11.04
CA ARG A 13 2.38 29.08 -12.14
C ARG A 13 3.82 29.01 -11.64
N HIS A 14 4.63 28.10 -12.18
CA HIS A 14 6.08 28.21 -12.17
C HIS A 14 6.66 27.78 -13.52
N GLU A 15 7.73 28.46 -13.88
CA GLU A 15 8.21 28.74 -15.22
C GLU A 15 9.44 27.85 -15.50
N GLY A 16 9.68 27.49 -16.77
CA GLY A 16 11.02 27.06 -17.22
C GLY A 16 11.26 25.56 -17.43
N ALA A 17 11.22 25.17 -18.70
CA ALA A 17 12.13 24.22 -19.37
C ALA A 17 12.45 22.87 -18.69
N ALA A 18 11.58 21.89 -18.93
CA ALA A 18 11.87 20.51 -19.36
C ALA A 18 10.74 19.59 -18.89
N TRP A 19 10.07 18.91 -19.83
CA TRP A 19 9.09 17.88 -19.51
C TRP A 19 9.82 16.62 -19.01
N PHE A 20 10.33 16.67 -17.77
CA PHE A 20 10.68 15.45 -17.06
C PHE A 20 9.36 14.80 -16.65
N TRP A 21 8.84 13.90 -17.49
CA TRP A 21 7.87 12.92 -17.04
C TRP A 21 8.58 12.08 -15.97
N LYS A 22 8.41 12.45 -14.70
CA LYS A 22 8.76 11.55 -13.61
C LYS A 22 7.76 10.40 -13.70
N ALA A 23 8.16 9.30 -14.31
CA ALA A 23 7.45 8.05 -14.24
C ALA A 23 7.29 7.68 -12.76
N VAL A 24 6.10 7.86 -12.22
CA VAL A 24 5.73 7.20 -10.98
C VAL A 24 5.58 5.72 -11.37
N PRO A 25 6.30 4.77 -10.74
CA PRO A 25 6.12 3.37 -11.07
C PRO A 25 4.64 3.04 -10.85
N ALA A 26 3.99 2.57 -11.90
CA ALA A 26 2.64 2.05 -11.80
C ALA A 26 2.66 0.90 -10.79
N ILE A 27 1.89 1.03 -9.71
CA ILE A 27 1.62 -0.06 -8.78
C ILE A 27 0.73 -1.05 -9.52
N THR A 28 1.34 -1.92 -10.31
CA THR A 28 0.64 -3.03 -10.93
C THR A 28 0.49 -4.12 -9.89
N THR A 29 -0.60 -4.10 -9.11
CA THR A 29 -1.05 -5.31 -8.41
C THR A 29 -1.83 -6.17 -9.39
N PRO A 30 -1.35 -7.37 -9.75
CA PRO A 30 -2.16 -8.31 -10.49
C PRO A 30 -3.36 -8.75 -9.64
N SER A 31 -4.56 -8.55 -10.20
CA SER A 31 -5.83 -9.19 -9.85
C SER A 31 -6.34 -9.06 -8.40
N GLY A 32 -7.11 -8.00 -8.15
CA GLY A 32 -8.34 -8.03 -7.32
C GLY A 32 -8.22 -8.05 -5.80
N SER A 33 -7.11 -8.50 -5.21
CA SER A 33 -7.00 -8.66 -3.75
C SER A 33 -5.65 -8.16 -3.26
N CYS A 34 -5.62 -7.13 -2.41
CA CYS A 34 -4.42 -6.74 -1.68
C CYS A 34 -3.86 -7.96 -0.93
N ALA A 35 -2.73 -8.50 -1.39
CA ALA A 35 -2.21 -9.79 -0.94
C ALA A 35 -1.17 -9.69 0.18
N ILE A 36 -0.80 -8.48 0.61
CA ILE A 36 0.20 -8.32 1.67
C ILE A 36 -0.53 -8.27 3.01
N LYS A 37 -0.25 -9.20 3.91
CA LYS A 37 -0.92 -9.33 5.21
C LYS A 37 -0.19 -8.51 6.27
N GLY A 38 -0.83 -7.48 6.83
CA GLY A 38 -0.31 -6.73 7.98
C GLY A 38 -0.92 -7.17 9.30
N ASN A 39 -0.17 -7.90 10.12
CA ASN A 39 -0.54 -8.32 11.48
C ASN A 39 0.19 -7.53 12.59
N ILE A 40 -0.51 -7.29 13.71
CA ILE A 40 0.03 -6.61 14.89
C ILE A 40 0.38 -7.68 15.93
N SER A 41 1.66 -7.79 16.25
CA SER A 41 2.15 -8.75 17.26
C SER A 41 1.38 -8.59 18.56
N LEU A 42 0.89 -9.72 19.10
CA LEU A 42 0.18 -9.74 20.38
C LEU A 42 1.08 -9.40 21.56
N TYR A 43 2.38 -9.65 21.45
CA TYR A 43 3.33 -9.53 22.56
C TYR A 43 3.86 -8.11 22.74
N ASP A 44 4.20 -7.46 21.63
CA ASP A 44 4.97 -6.21 21.60
C ASP A 44 4.25 -5.09 20.82
N GLY A 45 3.13 -5.40 20.15
CA GLY A 45 2.38 -4.43 19.35
C GLY A 45 3.05 -4.04 18.04
N GLU A 46 4.11 -4.72 17.60
CA GLU A 46 4.79 -4.40 16.36
C GLU A 46 3.88 -4.65 15.16
N LYS A 47 3.92 -3.69 14.23
CA LYS A 47 3.23 -3.73 12.94
C LYS A 47 4.10 -4.46 11.91
N ILE A 48 3.73 -5.69 11.59
CA ILE A 48 4.52 -6.57 10.72
C ILE A 48 3.72 -6.92 9.47
N TYR A 49 4.29 -6.68 8.29
CA TYR A 49 3.70 -7.10 7.03
C TYR A 49 4.37 -8.35 6.46
N HIS A 50 3.55 -9.25 5.91
CA HIS A 50 3.93 -10.51 5.30
C HIS A 50 3.59 -10.53 3.81
N LEU A 51 4.56 -10.93 3.00
CA LEU A 51 4.38 -11.14 1.55
C LEU A 51 3.96 -12.58 1.26
N PRO A 52 3.21 -12.81 0.16
CA PRO A 52 2.98 -14.16 -0.35
C PRO A 52 4.30 -14.93 -0.52
N GLY A 53 4.33 -16.18 -0.07
CA GLY A 53 5.52 -17.05 -0.14
C GLY A 53 6.46 -16.98 1.08
N GLN A 54 6.24 -16.07 2.03
CA GLN A 54 6.97 -16.09 3.30
C GLN A 54 6.50 -17.23 4.22
N LYS A 55 7.40 -17.68 5.11
CA LYS A 55 7.18 -18.88 5.95
C LYS A 55 5.89 -18.80 6.76
N TYR A 56 5.59 -17.61 7.29
CA TYR A 56 4.44 -17.40 8.17
C TYR A 56 3.22 -16.81 7.45
N TYR A 57 3.28 -16.56 6.14
CA TYR A 57 2.20 -15.90 5.42
C TYR A 57 0.85 -16.64 5.56
N THR A 58 0.86 -17.97 5.46
CA THR A 58 -0.37 -18.78 5.57
C THR A 58 -0.89 -18.85 7.01
N ALA A 59 0.02 -18.88 8.00
CA ALA A 59 -0.33 -18.93 9.42
C ALA A 59 -0.86 -17.57 9.94
N THR A 60 -0.42 -16.46 9.35
CA THR A 60 -0.90 -15.14 9.72
C THR A 60 -2.35 -14.95 9.28
N ALA A 61 -3.26 -14.87 10.26
CA ALA A 61 -4.61 -14.37 10.09
C ALA A 61 -4.65 -12.87 10.39
N ILE A 62 -5.54 -12.15 9.69
CA ILE A 62 -5.72 -10.71 9.86
C ILE A 62 -7.02 -10.46 10.63
N SER A 63 -6.91 -9.73 11.72
CA SER A 63 -8.03 -9.25 12.54
C SER A 63 -8.20 -7.74 12.40
N THR A 64 -9.19 -7.33 11.60
CA THR A 64 -9.51 -5.91 11.38
C THR A 64 -9.90 -5.19 12.67
N GLN A 65 -10.48 -5.91 13.64
CA GLN A 65 -10.83 -5.38 14.96
C GLN A 65 -9.61 -4.92 15.76
N ARG A 66 -8.45 -5.52 15.52
CA ARG A 66 -7.17 -5.15 16.15
C ARG A 66 -6.40 -4.08 15.37
N GLY A 67 -6.96 -3.58 14.28
CA GLY A 67 -6.29 -2.64 13.37
C GLY A 67 -5.33 -3.32 12.37
N GLU A 68 -5.38 -4.65 12.27
CA GLU A 68 -4.65 -5.41 11.25
C GLU A 68 -5.36 -5.27 9.90
N ARG A 69 -4.60 -5.29 8.80
CA ARG A 69 -5.16 -5.07 7.46
C ARG A 69 -4.29 -5.63 6.34
N TRP A 70 -4.87 -5.68 5.15
CA TRP A 70 -4.13 -6.00 3.94
C TRP A 70 -3.59 -4.74 3.27
N PHE A 71 -2.46 -4.89 2.58
CA PHE A 71 -1.83 -3.86 1.77
C PHE A 71 -1.71 -4.34 0.33
N CYS A 72 -1.85 -3.40 -0.60
CA CYS A 72 -1.65 -3.69 -2.01
C CYS A 72 -0.17 -3.55 -2.43
N SER A 73 0.64 -2.79 -1.67
CA SER A 73 2.08 -2.68 -1.93
C SER A 73 2.91 -2.61 -0.65
N GLU A 74 4.19 -3.03 -0.73
CA GLU A 74 5.13 -2.86 0.39
C GLU A 74 5.35 -1.39 0.73
N ALA A 75 5.32 -0.52 -0.27
CA ALA A 75 5.48 0.92 -0.07
C ALA A 75 4.34 1.48 0.80
N GLU A 76 3.10 1.07 0.54
CA GLU A 76 1.94 1.44 1.35
C GLU A 76 2.08 0.91 2.80
N ALA A 77 2.52 -0.34 2.95
CA ALA A 77 2.77 -0.94 4.26
C ALA A 77 3.81 -0.13 5.07
N ARG A 78 4.95 0.17 4.45
CA ARG A 78 6.03 0.95 5.06
C ARG A 78 5.58 2.38 5.38
N ALA A 79 4.88 3.05 4.46
CA ALA A 79 4.34 4.39 4.68
C ALA A 79 3.33 4.42 5.84
N SER A 80 2.66 3.30 6.09
CA SER A 80 1.72 3.13 7.21
C SER A 80 2.40 2.75 8.54
N GLY A 81 3.73 2.71 8.57
CA GLY A 81 4.52 2.37 9.76
C GLY A 81 4.69 0.87 10.00
N TRP A 82 4.58 0.04 8.97
CA TRP A 82 4.73 -1.41 9.08
C TRP A 82 6.12 -1.85 8.62
N ARG A 83 6.74 -2.77 9.35
CA ARG A 83 8.03 -3.38 8.98
C ARG A 83 7.82 -4.73 8.30
N ARG A 84 8.77 -5.14 7.47
CA ARG A 84 8.73 -6.44 6.79
C ARG A 84 8.96 -7.57 7.80
N ALA A 85 8.24 -8.68 7.64
CA ALA A 85 8.58 -9.92 8.33
C ALA A 85 9.96 -10.44 7.89
N LEU A 86 10.76 -10.87 8.87
CA LEU A 86 12.12 -11.38 8.64
C LEU A 86 12.14 -12.83 8.12
N LYS A 87 11.03 -13.57 8.22
CA LYS A 87 10.91 -15.00 7.96
C LYS A 87 9.65 -15.32 7.16
#